data_AF-T0ZUL8-F1
#
_entry.id   AF-T0ZUL8-F1
#
_cell.length_a   1.000
_cell.length_b   1.000
_cell.length_c   1.000
_cell.angle_alpha   90.00
_cell.angle_beta   90.00
_cell.angle_gamma   90.00
#
_symmetry.space_group_name_H-M   'P 1'
#
loop_
_entity.id
_entity.type
_entity.pdbx_description
1 polymer ?
#
loop_
_entity_poly.entity_id
_entity_poly.type
_entity_poly.pdbx_seq_one_letter_code
_entity_poly.pdbx_strand_id
1 'polypeptide(L)'
;LGMATRAVPAAELDAAVDAIVASLANKNVHALRTTKRVYESAIDLDFAKSIDMELAKLYELSYRTENEWIRLALEQFKRKVYRPGLQSYSPDAER
;
A
#
# COMPACT_ATOMS: atom_id res chain seq x y z
N LEU A 1 1.71 22.06 -11.04
CA LEU A 1 2.54 21.23 -11.95
C LEU A 1 2.78 19.80 -11.41
N GLY A 2 2.77 19.54 -10.10
CA GLY A 2 2.66 18.17 -9.56
C GLY A 2 3.82 17.20 -9.87
N MET A 3 4.90 17.69 -10.46
CA MET A 3 6.02 16.85 -10.93
C MET A 3 6.88 16.29 -9.79
N ALA A 4 6.87 16.92 -8.63
CA ALA A 4 7.54 16.45 -7.42
C ALA A 4 6.54 16.48 -6.26
N THR A 5 6.53 15.40 -5.47
CA THR A 5 5.70 15.28 -4.27
C THR A 5 6.30 16.03 -3.08
N ARG A 6 7.64 16.19 -3.05
CA ARG A 6 8.39 16.92 -2.02
C ARG A 6 9.70 17.45 -2.62
N ALA A 7 10.15 18.60 -2.14
CA ALA A 7 11.49 19.14 -2.40
C ALA A 7 12.23 19.30 -1.07
N VAL A 8 13.52 18.97 -1.07
CA VAL A 8 14.41 19.08 0.10
C VAL A 8 15.76 19.67 -0.35
N PRO A 9 16.57 20.25 0.57
CA PRO A 9 17.94 20.66 0.26
C PRO A 9 18.75 19.49 -0.33
N ALA A 10 19.66 19.78 -1.26
CA ALA A 10 20.42 18.75 -1.96
C ALA A 10 21.17 17.79 -1.02
N ALA A 11 21.71 18.31 0.09
CA ALA A 11 22.43 17.51 1.10
C ALA A 11 21.52 16.53 1.89
N GLU A 12 20.20 16.73 1.87
CA GLU A 12 19.21 15.89 2.56
C GLU A 12 18.52 14.90 1.62
N LEU A 13 18.79 14.96 0.32
CA LEU A 13 18.05 14.21 -0.70
C LEU A 13 18.14 12.69 -0.47
N ASP A 14 19.35 12.17 -0.25
CA ASP A 14 19.56 10.74 -0.06
C ASP A 14 18.82 10.23 1.18
N ALA A 15 18.97 10.94 2.31
CA ALA A 15 18.27 10.59 3.55
C ALA A 15 16.73 10.63 3.39
N ALA A 16 16.21 11.60 2.64
CA ALA A 16 14.78 11.70 2.36
C ALA A 16 14.27 10.56 1.45
N VAL A 17 15.06 10.17 0.44
CA VAL A 17 14.75 9.03 -0.44
C VAL A 17 14.81 7.72 0.33
N ASP A 18 15.85 7.50 1.13
CA ASP A 18 16.03 6.30 1.93
C ASP A 18 14.87 6.09 2.91
N ALA A 19 14.39 7.17 3.54
CA ALA A 19 13.22 7.12 4.41
C ALA A 19 11.96 6.64 3.65
N ILE A 20 11.77 7.08 2.39
CA ILE A 20 10.65 6.64 1.55
C ILE A 20 10.82 5.17 1.17
N VAL A 21 12.02 4.77 0.72
CA VAL A 21 12.34 3.39 0.34
C VAL A 21 12.11 2.45 1.53
N ALA A 22 12.61 2.79 2.71
CA ALA A 22 12.40 2.03 3.93
C ALA A 22 10.91 1.90 4.29
N SER A 23 10.12 2.96 4.07
CA SER A 23 8.68 2.92 4.31
C SER A 23 7.93 1.96 3.37
N LEU A 24 8.42 1.77 2.14
CA LEU A 24 7.81 0.91 1.12
C LEU A 24 8.31 -0.53 1.19
N ALA A 25 9.60 -0.73 1.45
CA ALA A 25 10.23 -2.05 1.52
C ALA A 25 9.60 -2.95 2.60
N ASN A 26 9.09 -2.34 3.67
CA ASN A 26 8.43 -3.03 4.79
C ASN A 26 6.91 -3.17 4.64
N LYS A 27 6.37 -3.08 3.41
CA LYS A 27 4.92 -3.27 3.15
C LYS A 27 4.69 -4.56 2.37
N ASN A 28 3.46 -5.08 2.41
CA ASN A 28 3.07 -6.23 1.59
C ASN A 28 3.23 -5.91 0.09
N VAL A 29 4.13 -6.63 -0.59
CA VAL A 29 4.48 -6.41 -2.00
C VAL A 29 3.32 -6.67 -2.96
N HIS A 30 2.43 -7.60 -2.64
CA HIS A 30 1.24 -7.88 -3.45
C HIS A 30 0.24 -6.73 -3.34
N ALA A 31 0.03 -6.19 -2.14
CA ALA A 31 -0.83 -5.03 -1.94
C ALA A 31 -0.28 -3.81 -2.70
N LEU A 32 1.02 -3.50 -2.55
CA LEU A 32 1.65 -2.37 -3.25
C LEU A 32 1.53 -2.47 -4.78
N ARG A 33 1.82 -3.65 -5.36
CA ARG A 33 1.72 -3.87 -6.80
C ARG A 33 0.28 -3.75 -7.30
N THR A 34 -0.68 -4.32 -6.58
CA THR A 34 -2.09 -4.21 -6.94
C THR A 34 -2.58 -2.78 -6.88
N THR A 35 -2.27 -2.03 -5.80
CA THR A 35 -2.63 -0.62 -5.67
C THR A 35 -2.06 0.22 -6.80
N LYS A 36 -0.76 0.06 -7.14
CA LYS A 36 -0.15 0.78 -8.25
C LYS A 36 -0.85 0.51 -9.58
N ARG A 37 -1.14 -0.76 -9.87
CA ARG A 37 -1.82 -1.18 -11.11
C ARG A 37 -3.22 -0.59 -11.22
N VAL A 38 -3.99 -0.63 -10.13
CA VAL A 38 -5.34 -0.04 -10.08
C VAL A 38 -5.27 1.46 -10.33
N TYR A 39 -4.36 2.17 -9.65
CA TYR A 39 -4.17 3.61 -9.81
C TYR A 39 -3.82 3.99 -11.26
N GLU A 40 -2.86 3.30 -11.87
CA GLU A 40 -2.44 3.57 -13.25
C GLU A 40 -3.56 3.26 -14.26
N SER A 41 -4.32 2.20 -14.04
CA SER A 41 -5.38 1.78 -14.97
C SER A 41 -6.65 2.62 -14.86
N ALA A 42 -6.95 3.15 -13.66
CA ALA A 42 -8.17 3.92 -13.41
C ALA A 42 -8.19 5.25 -14.17
N ILE A 43 -7.03 5.79 -14.56
CA ILE A 43 -6.91 7.05 -15.31
C ILE A 43 -7.62 6.98 -16.67
N ASP A 44 -7.63 5.80 -17.30
CA ASP A 44 -8.17 5.58 -18.64
C ASP A 44 -9.60 5.01 -18.64
N LEU A 45 -10.18 4.76 -17.45
CA LEU A 45 -11.50 4.15 -17.31
C LEU A 45 -12.56 5.18 -16.94
N ASP A 46 -13.80 4.94 -17.40
CA ASP A 46 -14.95 5.61 -16.82
C ASP A 46 -15.19 5.13 -15.38
N PHE A 47 -15.92 5.93 -14.61
CA PHE A 47 -16.12 5.70 -13.19
C PHE A 47 -16.75 4.35 -12.86
N ALA A 48 -17.70 3.87 -13.69
CA ALA A 48 -18.34 2.58 -13.46
C ALA A 48 -17.33 1.44 -13.66
N LYS A 49 -16.57 1.48 -14.76
CA LYS A 49 -15.52 0.48 -15.04
C LYS A 49 -14.37 0.53 -14.04
N SER A 50 -14.02 1.70 -13.51
CA SER A 50 -12.99 1.80 -12.49
C SER A 50 -13.41 1.09 -11.20
N ILE A 51 -14.68 1.23 -10.79
CA ILE A 51 -15.24 0.49 -9.64
C ILE A 51 -15.19 -1.03 -9.88
N ASP A 52 -15.68 -1.49 -11.04
CA ASP A 52 -15.70 -2.93 -11.34
C ASP A 52 -14.29 -3.53 -11.32
N MET A 53 -13.32 -2.80 -11.88
CA MET A 53 -11.91 -3.20 -11.85
C MET A 53 -11.35 -3.22 -10.42
N GLU A 54 -11.63 -2.19 -9.61
CA GLU A 54 -11.18 -2.11 -8.22
C GLU A 54 -11.68 -3.30 -7.40
N LEU A 55 -12.97 -3.63 -7.52
CA LEU A 55 -13.56 -4.79 -6.87
C LEU A 55 -12.89 -6.09 -7.32
N ALA A 56 -12.74 -6.29 -8.64
CA ALA A 56 -12.09 -7.49 -9.17
C ALA A 56 -10.64 -7.63 -8.67
N LYS A 57 -9.89 -6.52 -8.58
CA LYS A 57 -8.51 -6.53 -8.10
C LYS A 57 -8.39 -6.71 -6.58
N LEU A 58 -9.37 -6.24 -5.82
CA LEU A 58 -9.47 -6.56 -4.40
C LEU A 58 -9.68 -8.06 -4.17
N TYR A 59 -10.54 -8.72 -4.97
CA TYR A 59 -10.73 -10.16 -4.90
C TYR A 59 -9.46 -10.94 -5.30
N GLU A 60 -8.79 -10.55 -6.39
CA GLU A 60 -7.51 -11.16 -6.81
C GLU A 60 -6.43 -11.02 -5.73
N LEU A 61 -6.33 -9.83 -5.11
CA LEU A 61 -5.42 -9.59 -4.00
C LEU A 61 -5.77 -10.48 -2.80
N SER A 62 -7.05 -10.54 -2.43
CA SER A 62 -7.53 -11.34 -1.31
C SER A 62 -7.23 -12.83 -1.50
N TYR A 63 -7.37 -13.35 -2.73
CA TYR A 63 -6.97 -14.71 -3.05
C TYR A 63 -5.45 -14.92 -2.89
N ARG A 64 -4.63 -14.01 -3.44
CA ARG A 64 -3.16 -14.12 -3.40
C ARG A 64 -2.57 -13.99 -2.00
N THR A 65 -3.22 -13.24 -1.12
CA THR A 65 -2.79 -13.04 0.27
C THR A 65 -3.58 -13.89 1.26
N GLU A 66 -4.36 -14.87 0.78
CA GLU A 66 -5.17 -15.76 1.63
C GLU A 66 -6.08 -15.03 2.64
N ASN A 67 -6.63 -13.88 2.21
CA ASN A 67 -7.44 -12.96 3.02
C ASN A 67 -6.71 -12.41 4.27
N GLU A 68 -5.39 -12.23 4.21
CA GLU A 68 -4.56 -11.66 5.29
C GLU A 68 -5.12 -10.32 5.82
N TRP A 69 -5.70 -9.49 4.95
CA TRP A 69 -6.31 -8.22 5.37
C TRP A 69 -7.49 -8.43 6.33
N ILE A 70 -8.27 -9.50 6.15
CA ILE A 70 -9.38 -9.86 7.04
C ILE A 70 -8.85 -10.56 8.29
N ARG A 71 -8.00 -11.57 8.09
CA ARG A 71 -7.57 -12.49 9.15
C ARG A 71 -6.60 -11.87 10.15
N LEU A 72 -5.73 -10.98 9.68
CA LEU A 72 -4.66 -10.42 10.49
C LEU A 72 -4.85 -8.91 10.67
N ALA A 73 -4.98 -8.17 9.56
CA ALA A 73 -4.92 -6.70 9.63
C ALA A 73 -6.11 -6.09 10.38
N LEU A 74 -7.34 -6.63 10.23
CA LEU A 74 -8.50 -6.18 11.00
C LEU A 74 -8.36 -6.47 12.50
N GLU A 75 -7.79 -7.61 12.88
CA GLU A 75 -7.55 -7.96 14.27
C GLU A 75 -6.49 -7.05 14.90
N GLN A 76 -5.37 -6.83 14.21
CA GLN A 76 -4.32 -5.93 14.66
C GLN A 76 -4.81 -4.47 14.74
N PHE A 77 -5.66 -4.05 13.80
CA PHE A 77 -6.31 -2.73 13.83
C PHE A 77 -7.25 -2.59 15.03
N LYS A 78 -8.10 -3.59 15.28
CA LYS A 78 -8.99 -3.64 16.45
C LYS A 78 -8.22 -3.55 17.76
N ARG A 79 -7.06 -4.22 17.85
CA ARG A 79 -6.17 -4.18 19.02
C ARG A 79 -5.33 -2.89 19.10
N LYS A 80 -5.43 -1.98 18.12
CA LYS A 80 -4.61 -0.76 17.97
C LYS A 80 -3.09 -1.03 17.86
N VAL A 81 -2.70 -2.27 17.57
CA VAL A 81 -1.30 -2.70 17.42
C VAL A 81 -0.74 -2.31 16.07
N TYR A 82 -1.61 -2.23 15.04
CA TYR A 82 -1.24 -1.85 13.69
C TYR A 82 -2.18 -0.77 13.14
N ARG A 83 -1.60 0.31 12.62
CA ARG A 83 -2.29 1.31 11.81
C ARG A 83 -1.86 1.17 10.35
N PRO A 84 -2.69 0.55 9.49
CA PRO A 84 -2.38 0.38 8.08
C PRO A 84 -1.99 1.72 7.44
N GLY A 85 -0.81 1.77 6.82
CA GLY A 85 -0.30 2.98 6.16
C GLY A 85 0.59 3.89 7.02
N LEU A 86 0.54 3.80 8.35
CA LEU A 86 1.33 4.65 9.27
C LEU A 86 2.47 3.91 9.99
N GLN A 87 2.47 2.57 9.98
CA GLN A 87 3.45 1.73 10.66
C GLN A 87 3.98 0.62 9.75
N SER A 88 5.17 0.08 10.07
CA SER A 88 5.79 -1.04 9.35
C SER A 88 4.95 -2.32 9.50
N TYR A 89 4.83 -3.09 8.42
CA TYR A 89 4.14 -4.37 8.45
C TYR A 89 5.10 -5.44 9.00
N SER A 90 4.70 -6.16 10.05
CA SER A 90 5.41 -7.35 10.53
C SER A 90 4.42 -8.51 10.67
N PRO A 91 4.55 -9.58 9.88
CA PRO A 91 3.73 -10.77 10.04
C PRO A 91 4.00 -11.53 11.35
N ASP A 92 5.15 -11.31 11.99
CA ASP A 92 5.61 -12.02 13.20
C ASP A 92 5.46 -11.21 14.50
N ALA A 93 4.70 -10.11 14.50
CA ALA A 93 4.59 -9.22 15.68
C ALA A 93 3.99 -9.90 16.94
N GLU A 94 3.48 -11.13 16.84
CA GLU A 94 2.95 -11.93 17.93
C GLU A 94 3.37 -13.42 17.84
N ARG A 95 4.66 -13.74 17.64
CA ARG A 95 5.22 -15.03 18.07
C ARG A 95 5.97 -14.91 19.38
#